data_AF-A0A936BEQ4-F1
#
_entry.id   AF-A0A936BEQ4-F1
#
_cell.length_a   1.000
_cell.length_b   1.000
_cell.length_c   1.000
_cell.angle_alpha   90.00
_cell.angle_beta   90.00
_cell.angle_gamma   90.00
#
_symmetry.space_group_name_H-M   'P 1'
#
loop_
_entity.id
_entity.type
_entity.pdbx_description
1 polymer ?
#
loop_
_entity_poly.entity_id
_entity_poly.type
_entity_poly.pdbx_seq_one_letter_code
_entity_poly.pdbx_strand_id
1 'polypeptide(L)'
;MDNRWSSVLANPDVFDALIGGAATIVAAVLATFTGVLTYVLTQRGERNREREERRAEIARAEKARNERVGDMVRALHAEILSAIVLTDDQLRPEEIAYAIGQATPFATPDETDFVFESLVDDLSILPSEIIHDVVAYYRAAKQTNLMIHDMRDPLFLGQAAAEKAKYNANFIAMVWVLRRRGENARKALESYAADAGIDFRQGIESVERGARAALEESAKAIADATASAPNSLSDDGANGSTQGRNLRSKRNIGVRKGK
;
A
#
# COMPACT_ATOMS: atom_id res chain seq x y z
N MET A 1 -25.22 46.50 -92.62
CA MET A 1 -24.89 45.92 -91.31
C MET A 1 -23.42 46.20 -91.09
N ASP A 2 -23.13 47.35 -90.50
CA ASP A 2 -21.78 47.90 -90.43
C ASP A 2 -21.03 47.26 -89.27
N ASN A 3 -19.98 46.52 -89.60
CA ASN A 3 -19.01 45.94 -88.67
C ASN A 3 -18.17 47.05 -88.04
N ARG A 4 -18.75 47.84 -87.14
CA ARG A 4 -18.03 48.83 -86.29
C ARG A 4 -17.06 48.19 -85.29
N TRP A 5 -17.03 46.86 -85.19
CA TRP A 5 -16.15 46.13 -84.28
C TRP A 5 -14.77 45.79 -84.88
N SER A 6 -14.57 45.88 -86.20
CA SER A 6 -13.28 45.52 -86.81
C SER A 6 -12.18 46.59 -86.64
N SER A 7 -12.53 47.87 -86.45
CA SER A 7 -11.55 48.95 -86.27
C SER A 7 -11.04 49.10 -84.83
N VAL A 8 -11.73 48.51 -83.85
CA VAL A 8 -11.30 48.55 -82.44
C VAL A 8 -10.24 47.48 -82.14
N LEU A 9 -10.23 46.39 -82.92
CA LEU A 9 -9.27 45.28 -82.75
C LEU A 9 -7.94 45.47 -83.51
N ALA A 10 -7.81 46.49 -84.36
CA ALA A 10 -6.59 46.77 -85.12
C ALA A 10 -5.64 47.75 -84.42
N ASN A 11 -5.99 48.25 -83.24
CA ASN A 11 -5.15 49.19 -82.50
C ASN A 11 -4.23 48.41 -81.54
N PRO A 12 -2.93 48.28 -81.85
CA PRO A 12 -1.99 47.45 -81.08
C PRO A 12 -1.95 47.84 -79.60
N ASP A 13 -2.13 49.12 -79.30
CA ASP A 13 -2.17 49.66 -77.94
C ASP A 13 -3.33 49.10 -77.09
N VAL A 14 -4.48 48.77 -77.72
CA VAL A 14 -5.64 48.18 -77.03
C VAL A 14 -5.41 46.71 -76.74
N PHE A 15 -4.73 45.99 -77.64
CA PHE A 15 -4.42 44.58 -77.47
C PHE A 15 -3.37 44.37 -76.38
N ASP A 16 -2.32 45.20 -76.34
CA ASP A 16 -1.30 45.16 -75.29
C ASP A 16 -1.85 45.53 -73.91
N ALA A 17 -2.78 46.50 -73.83
CA ALA A 17 -3.45 46.85 -72.58
C ALA A 17 -4.35 45.71 -72.06
N LEU A 18 -5.03 44.98 -72.95
CA LEU A 18 -5.94 43.89 -72.59
C LEU A 18 -5.16 42.63 -72.17
N ILE A 19 -4.04 42.34 -72.83
CA ILE A 19 -3.10 41.28 -72.44
C ILE A 19 -2.43 41.62 -71.10
N GLY A 20 -1.99 42.86 -70.90
CA GLY A 20 -1.41 43.32 -69.63
C GLY A 20 -2.39 43.27 -68.45
N GLY A 21 -3.66 43.63 -68.67
CA GLY A 21 -4.73 43.53 -67.69
C GLY A 21 -5.09 42.07 -67.34
N ALA A 22 -5.13 41.18 -68.33
CA ALA A 22 -5.38 39.76 -68.08
C ALA A 22 -4.22 39.09 -67.30
N ALA A 23 -2.97 39.41 -67.65
CA ALA A 23 -1.79 38.87 -66.98
C ALA A 23 -1.71 39.27 -65.50
N THR A 24 -2.04 40.53 -65.17
CA THR A 24 -2.06 41.01 -63.78
C THR A 24 -3.15 40.34 -62.94
N ILE A 25 -4.35 40.13 -63.50
CA ILE A 25 -5.43 39.41 -62.83
C ILE A 25 -5.01 37.95 -62.56
N VAL A 26 -4.44 37.26 -63.56
CA VAL A 26 -3.99 35.87 -63.39
C VAL A 26 -2.89 35.78 -62.32
N ALA A 27 -1.92 36.71 -62.33
CA ALA A 27 -0.87 36.76 -61.31
C ALA A 27 -1.43 36.98 -59.90
N ALA A 28 -2.40 37.87 -59.74
CA ALA A 28 -3.05 38.11 -58.45
C ALA A 28 -3.82 36.89 -57.94
N VAL A 29 -4.56 36.20 -58.82
CA VAL A 29 -5.27 34.96 -58.47
C VAL A 29 -4.29 33.87 -58.06
N LEU A 30 -3.20 33.67 -58.80
CA LEU A 30 -2.17 32.71 -58.44
C LEU A 30 -1.54 33.02 -57.07
N ALA A 31 -1.18 34.29 -56.82
CA ALA A 31 -0.60 34.70 -55.55
C ALA A 31 -1.54 34.46 -54.37
N THR A 32 -2.83 34.79 -54.50
CA THR A 32 -3.84 34.52 -53.46
C THR A 32 -4.03 33.02 -53.23
N PHE A 33 -4.06 32.21 -54.29
CA PHE A 33 -4.18 30.76 -54.18
C PHE A 33 -2.96 30.14 -53.48
N THR A 34 -1.75 30.56 -53.83
CA THR A 34 -0.52 30.11 -53.16
C THR A 34 -0.54 30.50 -51.68
N GLY A 35 -0.93 31.73 -51.34
CA GLY A 35 -1.02 32.16 -49.94
C GLY A 35 -2.03 31.35 -49.11
N VAL A 36 -3.23 31.09 -49.66
CA VAL A 36 -4.24 30.26 -49.01
C VAL A 36 -3.76 28.81 -48.86
N LEU A 37 -3.14 28.24 -49.90
CA LEU A 37 -2.61 26.88 -49.86
C LEU A 37 -1.51 26.76 -48.80
N THR A 38 -0.57 27.69 -48.75
CA THR A 38 0.49 27.72 -47.72
C THR A 38 -0.12 27.80 -46.32
N TYR A 39 -1.08 28.72 -46.09
CA TYR A 39 -1.77 28.86 -44.80
C TYR A 39 -2.49 27.57 -44.38
N VAL A 40 -3.20 26.92 -45.30
CA VAL A 40 -3.91 25.66 -45.00
C VAL A 40 -2.93 24.53 -44.67
N LEU A 41 -1.80 24.45 -45.37
CA LEU A 41 -0.77 23.45 -45.11
C LEU A 41 -0.07 23.67 -43.77
N THR A 42 0.29 24.92 -43.42
CA THR A 42 0.85 25.24 -42.11
C THR A 42 -0.15 24.97 -40.99
N GLN A 43 -1.41 25.41 -41.15
CA GLN A 43 -2.45 25.19 -40.15
C GLN A 43 -2.78 23.70 -39.95
N ARG A 44 -2.73 22.88 -41.00
CA ARG A 44 -2.85 21.40 -40.87
C ARG A 44 -1.66 20.79 -40.17
N GLY A 45 -0.44 21.27 -40.46
CA GLY A 45 0.79 20.82 -39.80
C GLY A 45 0.76 21.08 -38.29
N GLU A 46 0.35 22.28 -37.87
CA GLU A 46 0.23 22.66 -36.45
C GLU A 46 -0.79 21.78 -35.72
N ARG A 47 -1.99 21.58 -36.30
CA ARG A 47 -3.02 20.70 -35.70
C ARG A 47 -2.57 19.25 -35.57
N ASN A 48 -1.76 18.75 -36.50
CA ASN A 48 -1.21 17.40 -36.41
C ASN A 48 -0.17 17.31 -35.29
N ARG A 49 0.73 18.29 -35.18
CA ARG A 49 1.71 18.37 -34.07
C ARG A 49 1.01 18.45 -32.71
N GLU A 50 0.02 19.32 -32.55
CA GLU A 50 -0.75 19.42 -31.29
C GLU A 50 -1.45 18.10 -30.94
N ARG A 51 -1.97 17.36 -31.92
CA ARG A 51 -2.60 16.05 -31.69
C ARG A 51 -1.58 15.00 -31.31
N GLU A 52 -0.42 14.98 -31.95
CA GLU A 52 0.68 14.09 -31.62
C GLU A 52 1.23 14.38 -30.22
N GLU A 53 1.42 15.65 -29.88
CA GLU A 53 1.84 16.09 -28.55
C GLU A 53 0.85 15.69 -27.47
N ARG A 54 -0.46 15.93 -27.65
CA ARG A 54 -1.50 15.51 -26.71
C ARG A 54 -1.56 14.00 -26.56
N ARG A 55 -1.42 13.23 -27.66
CA ARG A 55 -1.38 11.77 -27.61
C ARG A 55 -0.14 11.28 -26.86
N ALA A 56 1.01 11.89 -27.10
CA ALA A 56 2.25 11.56 -26.40
C ALA A 56 2.21 11.94 -24.91
N GLU A 57 1.50 13.01 -24.55
CA GLU A 57 1.25 13.42 -23.17
C GLU A 57 0.33 12.43 -22.46
N ILE A 58 -0.81 12.07 -23.06
CA ILE A 58 -1.73 11.07 -22.53
C ILE A 58 -1.02 9.73 -22.36
N ALA A 59 -0.29 9.26 -23.37
CA ALA A 59 0.46 8.00 -23.29
C ALA A 59 1.54 8.02 -22.19
N ARG A 60 2.21 9.16 -21.98
CA ARG A 60 3.17 9.34 -20.88
C ARG A 60 2.47 9.32 -19.52
N ALA A 61 1.34 9.99 -19.38
CA ALA A 61 0.56 10.00 -18.15
C ALA A 61 0.00 8.62 -17.81
N GLU A 62 -0.53 7.89 -18.79
CA GLU A 62 -1.00 6.51 -18.64
C GLU A 62 0.14 5.57 -18.23
N LYS A 63 1.30 5.68 -18.88
CA LYS A 63 2.48 4.89 -18.51
C LYS A 63 2.92 5.17 -17.07
N ALA A 64 3.05 6.43 -16.69
CA ALA A 64 3.43 6.81 -15.33
C ALA A 64 2.40 6.33 -14.29
N ARG A 65 1.10 6.37 -14.63
CA ARG A 65 0.03 5.83 -13.77
C ARG A 65 0.18 4.31 -13.59
N ASN A 66 0.45 3.58 -14.66
CA ASN A 66 0.63 2.12 -14.60
C ASN A 66 1.88 1.73 -13.82
N GLU A 67 2.98 2.48 -13.96
CA GLU A 67 4.20 2.28 -13.16
C GLU A 67 3.92 2.49 -11.66
N ARG A 68 3.26 3.59 -11.29
CA ARG A 68 2.87 3.86 -9.89
C ARG A 68 1.98 2.76 -9.31
N VAL A 69 1.00 2.29 -10.08
CA VAL A 69 0.14 1.17 -9.65
C VAL A 69 0.97 -0.09 -9.43
N GLY A 70 1.89 -0.40 -10.34
CA GLY A 70 2.79 -1.54 -10.20
C GLY A 70 3.64 -1.46 -8.93
N ASP A 71 4.21 -0.30 -8.64
CA ASP A 71 5.05 -0.09 -7.46
C ASP A 71 4.25 -0.17 -6.15
N MET A 72 3.07 0.45 -6.11
CA MET A 72 2.15 0.36 -4.97
C MET A 72 1.71 -1.09 -4.70
N VAL A 73 1.35 -1.83 -5.74
CA VAL A 73 0.93 -3.23 -5.63
C VAL A 73 2.06 -4.11 -5.10
N ARG A 74 3.31 -3.90 -5.53
CA ARG A 74 4.49 -4.59 -4.98
C ARG A 74 4.77 -4.22 -3.54
N ALA A 75 4.68 -2.94 -3.19
CA ALA A 75 4.93 -2.46 -1.84
C ALA A 75 3.92 -3.04 -0.85
N LEU A 76 2.62 -2.95 -1.15
CA LEU A 76 1.54 -3.52 -0.34
C LEU A 76 1.68 -5.05 -0.22
N HIS A 77 2.01 -5.74 -1.32
CA HIS A 77 2.21 -7.19 -1.31
C HIS A 77 3.35 -7.59 -0.37
N ALA A 78 4.49 -6.91 -0.45
CA ALA A 78 5.65 -7.19 0.40
C ALA A 78 5.37 -6.94 1.89
N GLU A 79 4.70 -5.83 2.22
CA GLU A 79 4.31 -5.51 3.61
C GLU A 79 3.36 -6.56 4.18
N ILE A 80 2.28 -6.88 3.46
CA ILE A 80 1.29 -7.88 3.88
C ILE A 80 1.94 -9.26 4.02
N LEU A 81 2.80 -9.66 3.07
CA LEU A 81 3.51 -10.93 3.14
C LEU A 81 4.43 -10.99 4.37
N SER A 82 5.18 -9.93 4.66
CA SER A 82 6.05 -9.89 5.84
C SER A 82 5.25 -10.08 7.12
N ALA A 83 4.12 -9.40 7.24
CA ALA A 83 3.26 -9.53 8.41
C ALA A 83 2.68 -10.94 8.56
N ILE A 84 2.24 -11.57 7.46
CA ILE A 84 1.77 -12.96 7.48
C ILE A 84 2.87 -13.89 8.03
N VAL A 85 4.09 -13.78 7.50
CA VAL A 85 5.21 -14.61 7.94
C VAL A 85 5.51 -14.41 9.43
N LEU A 86 5.46 -13.18 9.93
CA LEU A 86 5.64 -12.89 11.36
C LEU A 86 4.53 -13.50 12.23
N THR A 87 3.29 -13.47 11.75
CA THR A 87 2.16 -14.06 12.50
C THR A 87 2.14 -15.58 12.50
N ASP A 88 2.71 -16.24 11.49
CA ASP A 88 2.73 -17.72 11.41
C ASP A 88 3.41 -18.34 12.63
N ASP A 89 4.53 -17.77 13.09
CA ASP A 89 5.23 -18.26 14.27
C ASP A 89 4.46 -18.03 15.57
N GLN A 90 3.77 -16.88 15.69
CA GLN A 90 2.95 -16.55 16.86
C GLN A 90 1.74 -17.48 17.02
N LEU A 91 1.28 -18.07 15.91
CA LEU A 91 0.11 -18.94 15.89
C LEU A 91 0.44 -20.43 16.06
N ARG A 92 1.70 -20.77 16.34
CA ARG A 92 2.08 -22.14 16.67
C ARG A 92 1.41 -22.59 17.98
N PRO A 93 0.94 -23.85 18.10
CA PRO A 93 0.22 -24.31 19.29
C PRO A 93 0.99 -24.12 20.60
N GLU A 94 2.31 -24.33 20.58
CA GLU A 94 3.21 -24.12 21.71
C GLU A 94 3.27 -22.65 22.16
N GLU A 95 3.34 -21.72 21.21
CA GLU A 95 3.35 -20.28 21.48
C GLU A 95 2.00 -19.80 22.02
N ILE A 96 0.91 -20.32 21.45
CA ILE A 96 -0.45 -20.06 21.93
C ILE A 96 -0.61 -20.55 23.38
N ALA A 97 -0.18 -21.78 23.68
CA ALA A 97 -0.27 -22.35 25.02
C ALA A 97 0.58 -21.55 26.01
N TYR A 98 1.78 -21.14 25.60
CA TYR A 98 2.66 -20.29 26.38
C TYR A 98 2.02 -18.92 26.67
N ALA A 99 1.53 -18.22 25.64
CA ALA A 99 0.93 -16.90 25.76
C ALA A 99 -0.33 -16.90 26.64
N ILE A 100 -1.13 -17.97 26.61
CA ILE A 100 -2.31 -18.12 27.49
C ILE A 100 -1.89 -18.44 28.93
N GLY A 101 -0.82 -19.22 29.11
CA GLY A 101 -0.30 -19.60 30.42
C GLY A 101 0.43 -18.47 31.16
N GLN A 102 0.99 -17.50 30.43
CA GLN A 102 1.71 -16.37 31.01
C GLN A 102 0.76 -15.22 31.41
N ALA A 103 0.89 -14.75 32.64
CA ALA A 103 0.13 -13.60 33.16
C ALA A 103 0.71 -12.23 32.75
N THR A 104 1.83 -12.23 32.01
CA THR A 104 2.50 -11.04 31.50
C THR A 104 2.78 -11.25 30.01
N PRO A 105 1.90 -10.79 29.11
CA PRO A 105 2.12 -10.95 27.68
C PRO A 105 3.35 -10.12 27.24
N PHE A 106 4.22 -10.74 26.45
CA PHE A 106 5.28 -10.05 25.71
C PHE A 106 4.89 -10.04 24.24
N ALA A 107 4.11 -9.03 23.84
CA ALA A 107 3.88 -8.72 22.44
C ALA A 107 4.54 -7.38 22.12
N THR A 108 5.27 -7.33 21.03
CA THR A 108 5.78 -6.08 20.45
C THR A 108 4.70 -5.55 19.50
N PRO A 109 4.25 -4.30 19.67
CA PRO A 109 3.38 -3.67 18.69
C PRO A 109 4.16 -3.62 17.38
N ASP A 110 3.48 -4.03 16.31
CA ASP A 110 4.04 -3.93 14.99
C ASP A 110 3.71 -2.53 14.46
N GLU A 111 4.58 -1.56 14.75
CA GLU A 111 4.41 -0.18 14.25
C GLU A 111 4.80 -0.05 12.77
N THR A 112 5.02 -1.15 12.06
CA THR A 112 5.58 -1.13 10.69
C THR A 112 4.56 -0.85 9.58
N ASP A 113 3.38 -0.31 9.90
CA ASP A 113 2.34 0.12 8.93
C ASP A 113 2.77 1.34 8.04
N PHE A 114 4.05 1.68 7.99
CA PHE A 114 4.57 2.87 7.32
C PHE A 114 4.35 2.86 5.81
N VAL A 115 4.39 1.69 5.17
CA VAL A 115 4.18 1.58 3.72
C VAL A 115 2.72 1.90 3.42
N PHE A 116 1.77 1.32 4.16
CA PHE A 116 0.37 1.67 4.00
C PHE A 116 0.05 3.12 4.28
N GLU A 117 0.57 3.67 5.38
CA GLU A 117 0.36 5.09 5.71
C GLU A 117 0.87 6.01 4.58
N SER A 118 1.99 5.64 3.94
CA SER A 118 2.53 6.39 2.80
C SER A 118 1.71 6.26 1.51
N LEU A 119 0.89 5.20 1.38
CA LEU A 119 0.15 4.87 0.17
C LEU A 119 -1.36 5.12 0.28
N VAL A 120 -1.87 5.48 1.47
CA VAL A 120 -3.31 5.55 1.73
C VAL A 120 -4.07 6.51 0.80
N ASP A 121 -3.43 7.64 0.44
CA ASP A 121 -4.01 8.65 -0.45
C ASP A 121 -4.06 8.17 -1.91
N ASP A 122 -3.18 7.23 -2.29
CA ASP A 122 -3.06 6.67 -3.64
C ASP A 122 -3.86 5.37 -3.83
N LEU A 123 -4.41 4.77 -2.76
CA LEU A 123 -5.21 3.54 -2.83
C LEU A 123 -6.39 3.65 -3.79
N SER A 124 -6.93 4.85 -3.99
CA SER A 124 -8.06 5.11 -4.90
C SER A 124 -7.78 4.75 -6.36
N ILE A 125 -6.51 4.54 -6.73
CA ILE A 125 -6.11 4.13 -8.09
C ILE A 125 -6.32 2.62 -8.31
N LEU A 126 -6.40 1.82 -7.24
CA LEU A 126 -6.64 0.38 -7.31
C LEU A 126 -8.12 0.04 -7.58
N PRO A 127 -8.41 -1.16 -8.12
CA PRO A 127 -9.77 -1.70 -8.16
C PRO A 127 -10.43 -1.79 -6.77
N SER A 128 -11.74 -1.56 -6.72
CA SER A 128 -12.51 -1.50 -5.45
C SER A 128 -12.41 -2.79 -4.63
N GLU A 129 -12.31 -3.94 -5.28
CA GLU A 129 -12.22 -5.25 -4.66
C GLU A 129 -10.91 -5.38 -3.88
N ILE A 130 -9.81 -4.92 -4.46
CA ILE A 130 -8.49 -4.92 -3.81
C ILE A 130 -8.48 -3.94 -2.65
N ILE A 131 -9.02 -2.72 -2.84
CA ILE A 131 -9.10 -1.71 -1.78
C ILE A 131 -9.81 -2.29 -0.56
N HIS A 132 -10.93 -3.01 -0.74
CA HIS A 132 -11.67 -3.60 0.37
C HIS A 132 -10.83 -4.62 1.15
N ASP A 133 -10.14 -5.53 0.47
CA ASP A 133 -9.34 -6.56 1.15
C ASP A 133 -8.11 -5.96 1.86
N VAL A 134 -7.41 -5.03 1.20
CA VAL A 134 -6.26 -4.31 1.76
C VAL A 134 -6.69 -3.51 3.01
N VAL A 135 -7.74 -2.70 2.91
CA VAL A 135 -8.26 -1.91 4.05
C VAL A 135 -8.74 -2.82 5.18
N ALA A 136 -9.36 -3.97 4.87
CA ALA A 136 -9.80 -4.91 5.89
C ALA A 136 -8.60 -5.53 6.65
N TYR A 137 -7.50 -5.80 5.97
CA TYR A 137 -6.25 -6.24 6.59
C TYR A 137 -5.67 -5.17 7.52
N TYR A 138 -5.44 -3.94 7.07
CA TYR A 138 -4.86 -2.89 7.94
C TYR A 138 -5.77 -2.50 9.11
N ARG A 139 -7.09 -2.59 8.95
CA ARG A 139 -8.01 -2.43 10.09
C ARG A 139 -7.80 -3.51 11.15
N ALA A 140 -7.55 -4.76 10.75
CA ALA A 140 -7.23 -5.83 11.69
C ALA A 140 -5.86 -5.60 12.34
N ALA A 141 -4.85 -5.16 11.58
CA ALA A 141 -3.50 -4.86 12.09
C ALA A 141 -3.53 -3.74 13.13
N LYS A 142 -4.24 -2.64 12.82
CA LYS A 142 -4.48 -1.55 13.76
C LYS A 142 -5.19 -2.02 15.03
N GLN A 143 -6.19 -2.88 14.89
CA GLN A 143 -6.91 -3.43 16.05
C GLN A 143 -6.01 -4.30 16.93
N THR A 144 -5.14 -5.15 16.35
CA THR A 144 -4.17 -5.93 17.11
C THR A 144 -3.16 -5.04 17.83
N ASN A 145 -2.68 -3.96 17.19
CA ASN A 145 -1.77 -3.00 17.81
C ASN A 145 -2.40 -2.26 19.00
N LEU A 146 -3.67 -1.85 18.88
CA LEU A 146 -4.42 -1.28 20.01
C LEU A 146 -4.55 -2.27 21.17
N MET A 147 -4.80 -3.55 20.88
CA MET A 147 -4.85 -4.58 21.93
C MET A 147 -3.50 -4.76 22.63
N ILE A 148 -2.39 -4.71 21.88
CA ILE A 148 -1.03 -4.80 22.46
C ILE A 148 -0.76 -3.58 23.34
N HIS A 149 -1.19 -2.38 22.93
CA HIS A 149 -1.09 -1.18 23.76
C HIS A 149 -1.89 -1.34 25.07
N ASP A 150 -3.13 -1.82 25.00
CA ASP A 150 -3.96 -2.07 26.19
C ASP A 150 -3.34 -3.11 27.14
N MET A 151 -2.66 -4.14 26.61
CA MET A 151 -1.94 -5.13 27.42
C MET A 151 -0.77 -4.53 28.24
N ARG A 152 -0.27 -3.36 27.83
CA ARG A 152 0.81 -2.65 28.52
C ARG A 152 0.28 -1.64 29.54
N ASP A 153 -1.02 -1.35 29.51
CA ASP A 153 -1.64 -0.40 30.42
C ASP A 153 -1.57 -0.90 31.88
N PRO A 154 -1.22 -0.05 32.86
CA PRO A 154 -1.18 -0.44 34.27
C PRO A 154 -2.49 -1.05 34.79
N LEU A 155 -3.65 -0.64 34.26
CA LEU A 155 -4.95 -1.20 34.61
C LEU A 155 -5.05 -2.66 34.18
N PHE A 156 -4.59 -3.00 32.98
CA PHE A 156 -4.52 -4.38 32.52
C PHE A 156 -3.54 -5.19 33.38
N LEU A 157 -2.36 -4.64 33.67
CA LEU A 157 -1.35 -5.31 34.50
C LEU A 157 -1.85 -5.60 35.93
N GLY A 158 -2.76 -4.78 36.46
CA GLY A 158 -3.41 -4.99 37.75
C GLY A 158 -4.56 -6.01 37.76
N GLN A 159 -5.01 -6.51 36.61
CA GLN A 159 -6.12 -7.47 36.53
C GLN A 159 -5.74 -8.85 37.10
N ALA A 160 -6.76 -9.61 37.51
CA ALA A 160 -6.61 -11.00 37.91
C ALA A 160 -6.13 -11.87 36.73
N ALA A 161 -5.35 -12.91 37.00
CA ALA A 161 -4.78 -13.79 35.97
C ALA A 161 -5.83 -14.39 35.03
N ALA A 162 -7.03 -14.73 35.53
CA ALA A 162 -8.12 -15.25 34.72
C ALA A 162 -8.64 -14.24 33.67
N GLU A 163 -8.72 -12.96 34.02
CA GLU A 163 -9.14 -11.90 33.08
C GLU A 163 -8.06 -11.64 32.02
N LYS A 164 -6.78 -11.64 32.43
CA LYS A 164 -5.66 -11.55 31.49
C LYS A 164 -5.63 -12.71 30.51
N ALA A 165 -5.82 -13.95 30.98
CA ALA A 165 -5.88 -15.13 30.13
C ALA A 165 -7.02 -15.04 29.11
N LYS A 166 -8.19 -14.54 29.52
CA LYS A 166 -9.33 -14.29 28.62
C LYS A 166 -9.00 -13.23 27.56
N TYR A 167 -8.33 -12.14 27.95
CA TYR A 167 -7.91 -11.11 27.00
C TYR A 167 -6.85 -11.63 26.02
N ASN A 168 -5.85 -12.39 26.50
CA ASN A 168 -4.84 -13.03 25.65
C ASN A 168 -5.49 -13.99 24.64
N ALA A 169 -6.50 -14.76 25.05
CA ALA A 169 -7.26 -15.62 24.13
C ALA A 169 -7.98 -14.80 23.03
N ASN A 170 -8.57 -13.66 23.39
CA ASN A 170 -9.19 -12.76 22.41
C ASN A 170 -8.16 -12.13 21.45
N PHE A 171 -6.98 -11.78 21.97
CA PHE A 171 -5.87 -11.27 21.15
C PHE A 171 -5.41 -12.31 20.14
N ILE A 172 -5.18 -13.56 20.57
CA ILE A 172 -4.81 -14.66 19.66
C ILE A 172 -5.89 -14.87 18.60
N ALA A 173 -7.17 -14.82 18.98
CA ALA A 173 -8.27 -14.88 18.03
C ALA A 173 -8.23 -13.72 17.00
N MET A 174 -7.82 -12.52 17.43
CA MET A 174 -7.64 -11.38 16.52
C MET A 174 -6.41 -11.56 15.60
N VAL A 175 -5.32 -12.16 16.08
CA VAL A 175 -4.15 -12.52 15.23
C VAL A 175 -4.56 -13.52 14.14
N TRP A 176 -5.42 -14.49 14.44
CA TRP A 176 -6.00 -15.38 13.42
C TRP A 176 -6.83 -14.61 12.37
N VAL A 177 -7.63 -13.64 12.81
CA VAL A 177 -8.39 -12.77 11.89
C VAL A 177 -7.45 -11.95 11.01
N LEU A 178 -6.42 -11.33 11.60
CA LEU A 178 -5.39 -10.56 10.90
C LEU A 178 -4.73 -11.41 9.80
N ARG A 179 -4.22 -12.60 10.16
CA ARG A 179 -3.60 -13.53 9.20
C ARG A 179 -4.54 -13.85 8.05
N ARG A 180 -5.79 -14.22 8.34
CA ARG A 180 -6.78 -14.56 7.30
C ARG A 180 -7.08 -13.37 6.38
N ARG A 181 -7.15 -12.15 6.93
CA ARG A 181 -7.33 -10.93 6.12
C ARG A 181 -6.10 -10.65 5.26
N GLY A 182 -4.89 -10.84 5.80
CA GLY A 182 -3.64 -10.74 5.06
C GLY A 182 -3.60 -11.73 3.90
N GLU A 183 -3.95 -12.99 4.12
CA GLU A 183 -4.01 -14.00 3.06
C GLU A 183 -4.99 -13.62 1.94
N ASN A 184 -6.16 -13.06 2.29
CA ASN A 184 -7.14 -12.60 1.31
C ASN A 184 -6.59 -11.42 0.49
N ALA A 185 -6.05 -10.40 1.16
CA ALA A 185 -5.48 -9.23 0.50
C ALA A 185 -4.29 -9.61 -0.40
N ARG A 186 -3.40 -10.51 0.07
CA ARG A 186 -2.30 -11.06 -0.72
C ARG A 186 -2.81 -11.74 -2.00
N LYS A 187 -3.83 -12.59 -1.88
CA LYS A 187 -4.44 -13.28 -3.05
C LYS A 187 -5.09 -12.30 -4.02
N ALA A 188 -5.77 -11.25 -3.53
CA ALA A 188 -6.37 -10.23 -4.36
C ALA A 188 -5.30 -9.44 -5.16
N LEU A 189 -4.20 -9.06 -4.49
CA LEU A 189 -3.05 -8.41 -5.13
C LEU A 189 -2.37 -9.32 -6.16
N GLU A 190 -2.20 -10.61 -5.86
CA GLU A 190 -1.65 -11.62 -6.77
C GLU A 190 -2.51 -11.84 -8.01
N SER A 191 -3.83 -11.93 -7.85
CA SER A 191 -4.74 -12.04 -8.98
C SER A 191 -4.64 -10.81 -9.89
N TYR A 192 -4.68 -9.61 -9.30
CA TYR A 192 -4.57 -8.37 -10.05
C TYR A 192 -3.23 -8.22 -10.76
N ALA A 193 -2.14 -8.56 -10.08
CA ALA A 193 -0.81 -8.50 -10.66
C ALA A 193 -0.65 -9.46 -11.83
N ALA A 194 -1.21 -10.67 -11.74
CA ALA A 194 -1.21 -11.62 -12.84
C ALA A 194 -1.94 -11.05 -14.08
N ASP A 195 -3.11 -10.44 -13.88
CA ASP A 195 -3.89 -9.81 -14.96
C ASP A 195 -3.18 -8.58 -15.55
N ALA A 196 -2.45 -7.83 -14.72
CA ALA A 196 -1.71 -6.62 -15.11
C ALA A 196 -0.29 -6.91 -15.64
N GLY A 197 0.17 -8.17 -15.66
CA GLY A 197 1.53 -8.54 -16.07
C GLY A 197 2.63 -8.07 -15.10
N ILE A 198 2.30 -7.88 -13.82
CA ILE A 198 3.24 -7.53 -12.75
C ILE A 198 3.83 -8.83 -12.17
N ASP A 199 5.15 -8.97 -12.20
CA ASP A 199 5.85 -10.11 -11.60
C ASP A 199 6.21 -9.86 -10.13
N PHE A 200 5.86 -10.81 -9.26
CA PHE A 200 6.15 -10.80 -7.83
C PHE A 200 7.24 -11.78 -7.41
N ARG A 201 7.71 -12.69 -8.27
CA ARG A 201 8.57 -13.81 -7.86
C ARG A 201 9.81 -13.36 -7.10
N GLN A 202 10.51 -12.36 -7.63
CA GLN A 202 11.72 -11.83 -6.98
C GLN A 202 11.43 -11.20 -5.62
N GLY A 203 10.29 -10.50 -5.48
CA GLY A 203 9.88 -9.90 -4.22
C GLY A 203 9.56 -10.95 -3.17
N ILE A 204 8.74 -11.94 -3.53
CA ILE A 204 8.37 -13.07 -2.65
C ILE A 204 9.61 -13.80 -2.14
N GLU A 205 10.50 -14.22 -3.05
CA GLU A 205 11.72 -14.94 -2.69
C GLU A 205 12.66 -14.12 -1.81
N SER A 206 12.66 -12.79 -1.96
CA SER A 206 13.45 -11.89 -1.13
C SER A 206 12.85 -11.74 0.28
N VAL A 207 11.53 -11.54 0.38
CA VAL A 207 10.82 -11.41 1.66
C VAL A 207 10.91 -12.70 2.46
N GLU A 208 10.61 -13.85 1.83
CA GLU A 208 10.67 -15.15 2.51
C GLU A 208 12.09 -15.50 2.98
N ARG A 209 13.11 -15.26 2.15
CA ARG A 209 14.51 -15.48 2.58
C ARG A 209 14.91 -14.54 3.71
N GLY A 210 14.57 -13.26 3.61
CA GLY A 210 14.88 -12.27 4.64
C GLY A 210 14.23 -12.62 5.98
N ALA A 211 12.94 -12.97 5.95
CA ALA A 211 12.20 -13.38 7.14
C ALA A 211 12.77 -14.66 7.76
N ARG A 212 13.05 -15.70 6.95
CA ARG A 212 13.66 -16.93 7.45
C ARG A 212 15.04 -16.69 8.06
N ALA A 213 15.88 -15.87 7.42
CA ALA A 213 17.20 -15.54 7.94
C ALA A 213 17.10 -14.80 9.28
N ALA A 214 16.20 -13.83 9.40
CA ALA A 214 15.98 -13.09 10.65
C ALA A 214 15.47 -13.99 11.78
N LEU A 215 14.59 -14.95 11.47
CA LEU A 215 14.11 -15.93 12.44
C LEU A 215 15.22 -16.89 12.89
N GLU A 216 16.05 -17.38 11.97
CA GLU A 216 17.19 -18.24 12.29
C GLU A 216 18.22 -17.51 13.16
N GLU A 217 18.53 -16.25 12.84
CA GLU A 217 19.42 -15.41 13.63
C GLU A 217 18.86 -15.17 15.04
N SER A 218 17.56 -14.87 15.15
CA SER A 218 16.87 -14.68 16.43
C SER A 218 16.88 -15.95 17.27
N ALA A 219 16.60 -17.11 16.66
CA ALA A 219 16.61 -18.40 17.34
C ALA A 219 18.02 -18.73 17.88
N LYS A 220 19.06 -18.46 17.09
CA LYS A 220 20.46 -18.64 17.51
C LYS A 220 20.81 -17.71 18.69
N ALA A 221 20.43 -16.44 18.61
CA ALA A 221 20.69 -15.48 19.69
C ALA A 221 20.01 -15.90 21.01
N ILE A 222 18.78 -16.43 20.94
CA ILE A 222 18.06 -16.97 22.11
C ILE A 222 18.78 -18.20 22.67
N ALA A 223 19.25 -19.11 21.82
CA ALA A 223 19.99 -20.30 22.25
C ALA A 223 21.32 -19.92 22.94
N ASP A 224 22.07 -18.98 22.37
CA ASP A 224 23.34 -18.50 22.94
C ASP A 224 23.12 -17.77 24.28
N ALA A 225 22.06 -16.95 24.38
CA ALA A 225 21.68 -16.28 25.62
C ALA A 225 21.26 -17.28 26.71
N THR A 226 20.53 -18.34 26.33
CA THR A 226 20.10 -19.40 27.26
C THR A 226 21.30 -20.23 27.74
N ALA A 227 22.25 -20.54 26.86
CA ALA A 227 23.47 -21.27 27.22
C ALA A 227 24.43 -20.45 28.09
N SER A 228 24.43 -19.12 27.92
CA SER A 228 25.29 -18.19 28.67
C SER A 228 24.66 -17.71 29.98
N ALA A 229 23.36 -17.93 30.19
CA ALA A 229 22.70 -17.59 31.43
C ALA A 229 23.32 -18.40 32.58
N PRO A 230 23.94 -17.77 33.60
CA PRO A 230 24.52 -18.50 34.70
C PRO A 230 23.43 -19.33 35.38
N ASN A 231 23.72 -20.60 35.64
CA ASN A 231 22.85 -21.56 36.32
C ASN A 231 22.45 -21.14 37.77
N SER A 232 22.69 -19.89 38.17
CA SER A 232 22.50 -19.35 39.52
C SER A 232 21.03 -19.14 39.92
N LEU A 233 20.07 -19.58 39.10
CA LEU A 233 18.66 -19.67 39.48
C LEU A 233 18.27 -21.04 40.06
N SER A 234 19.18 -22.03 40.03
CA SER A 234 19.00 -23.25 40.81
C SER A 234 19.50 -23.03 42.25
N ASP A 235 18.56 -22.94 43.18
CA ASP A 235 18.60 -23.66 44.46
C ASP A 235 18.93 -22.93 45.78
N ASP A 236 19.02 -21.59 45.84
CA ASP A 236 19.27 -20.90 47.13
C ASP A 236 18.01 -20.54 47.96
N GLY A 237 16.81 -20.91 47.51
CA GLY A 237 15.55 -20.51 48.16
C GLY A 237 14.81 -21.57 48.99
N ALA A 238 15.17 -22.85 48.89
CA ALA A 238 14.35 -23.93 49.44
C ALA A 238 14.58 -24.22 50.94
N ASN A 239 15.52 -23.55 51.62
CA ASN A 239 15.94 -23.93 52.97
C ASN A 239 15.75 -22.87 54.08
N GLY A 240 14.69 -22.07 54.01
CA GLY A 240 14.45 -21.05 55.04
C GLY A 240 13.00 -20.64 55.24
N SER A 241 12.25 -21.40 56.05
CA SER A 241 11.32 -20.88 57.09
C SER A 241 10.14 -21.81 57.43
N THR A 242 10.43 -23.07 57.77
CA THR A 242 9.61 -23.78 58.77
C THR A 242 9.98 -23.27 60.17
N GLN A 243 9.84 -21.96 60.44
CA GLN A 243 9.96 -21.42 61.79
C GLN A 243 8.64 -20.75 62.16
N GLY A 244 7.82 -21.55 62.85
CA GLY A 244 6.47 -21.17 63.24
C GLY A 244 6.43 -19.85 64.00
N ARG A 245 5.56 -18.95 63.53
CA ARG A 245 4.94 -17.95 64.41
C ARG A 245 3.50 -18.34 64.63
N ASN A 246 3.35 -19.11 65.70
CA ASN A 246 2.14 -19.29 66.46
C ASN A 246 1.70 -17.92 67.03
N LEU A 247 0.98 -17.11 66.26
CA LEU A 247 0.30 -15.91 66.77
C LEU A 247 -1.20 -16.18 66.84
N ARG A 248 -1.54 -16.81 67.96
CA ARG A 248 -2.85 -17.00 68.56
C ARG A 248 -3.59 -15.66 68.69
N SER A 249 -4.27 -15.22 67.63
CA SER A 249 -5.19 -14.09 67.69
C SER A 249 -6.51 -14.56 68.31
N LYS A 250 -6.67 -14.29 69.61
CA LYS A 250 -7.98 -14.24 70.28
C LYS A 250 -8.81 -13.18 69.57
N ARG A 251 -9.91 -13.56 68.90
CA ARG A 251 -10.93 -12.60 68.49
C ARG A 251 -12.26 -12.94 69.16
N ASN A 252 -12.64 -12.00 70.03
CA ASN A 252 -13.86 -11.97 70.81
C ASN A 252 -15.10 -12.05 69.90
N ILE A 253 -16.01 -12.91 70.33
CA ILE A 253 -17.39 -13.00 69.86
C ILE A 253 -18.14 -11.78 70.42
N GLY A 254 -18.42 -10.80 69.57
CA GLY A 254 -19.30 -9.67 69.86
C GLY A 254 -20.63 -9.85 69.15
N VAL A 255 -21.56 -10.56 69.79
CA VAL A 255 -22.97 -10.63 69.39
C VAL A 255 -23.60 -9.25 69.58
N ARG A 256 -24.17 -8.66 68.52
CA ARG A 256 -25.09 -7.53 68.67
C ARG A 256 -26.37 -7.81 67.87
N LYS A 257 -27.41 -8.19 68.61
CA LYS A 257 -28.81 -8.14 68.18
C LYS A 257 -29.34 -6.72 68.44
N GLY A 258 -30.15 -6.21 67.51
CA GLY A 258 -30.99 -5.02 67.66
C GLY A 258 -31.59 -4.69 66.29
N LYS A 259 -32.78 -5.21 66.01
CA LYS A 259 -34.12 -4.58 66.12
C LYS A 259 -34.56 -4.03 64.77
#